data_AF-A0A966UKG0-F1
#
_entry.id   AF-A0A966UKG0-F1
#
_cell.length_a   1.000
_cell.length_b   1.000
_cell.length_c   1.000
_cell.angle_alpha   90.00
_cell.angle_beta   90.00
_cell.angle_gamma   90.00
#
_symmetry.space_group_name_H-M   'P 1'
#
loop_
_entity.id
_entity.type
_entity.pdbx_description
1 polymer ?
#
loop_
_entity_poly.entity_id
_entity_poly.type
_entity_poly.pdbx_seq_one_letter_code
_entity_poly.pdbx_strand_id
1 'polypeptide(L)'
;MSQAKAAAGLLASECPPFDAVVTSDLERARVTGRLIADVVGCDRVSIDERWRENHAGEWQGLTPDEINRDWPGYLSSNRRPPGFESVESTIARSTAALDAIASDHPSGCVLVVSHGGVLRLLRQHLGDPDTRFPNLAG
;
A
#
# COMPACT_ATOMS: atom_id res chain seq x y z
N MET A 1 9.54 -11.34 -7.52
CA MET A 1 10.58 -11.68 -6.52
C MET A 1 11.86 -10.85 -6.67
N SER A 2 12.38 -10.58 -7.87
CA SER A 2 13.60 -9.74 -8.06
C SER A 2 13.49 -8.36 -7.41
N GLN A 3 12.38 -7.65 -7.64
CA GLN A 3 12.13 -6.31 -7.08
C GLN A 3 12.08 -6.28 -5.54
N ALA A 4 11.43 -7.26 -4.91
CA ALA A 4 11.37 -7.35 -3.44
C ALA A 4 12.76 -7.52 -2.81
N LYS A 5 13.62 -8.34 -3.43
CA LYS A 5 15.01 -8.52 -2.97
C LYS A 5 15.85 -7.25 -3.16
N ALA A 6 15.70 -6.56 -4.29
CA ALA A 6 16.39 -5.30 -4.54
C ALA A 6 15.96 -4.21 -3.53
N ALA A 7 14.66 -4.07 -3.28
CA ALA A 7 14.15 -3.16 -2.26
C ALA A 7 14.68 -3.51 -0.86
N ALA A 8 14.69 -4.79 -0.49
CA ALA A 8 15.20 -5.22 0.79
C ALA A 8 16.70 -4.92 0.97
N GLY A 9 17.51 -5.10 -0.08
CA GLY A 9 18.93 -4.75 -0.07
C GLY A 9 19.17 -3.26 0.17
N LEU A 10 18.41 -2.39 -0.51
CA LEU A 10 18.47 -0.94 -0.31
C LEU A 10 18.06 -0.55 1.11
N LEU A 11 16.95 -1.09 1.61
CA LEU A 11 16.47 -0.83 2.97
C LEU A 11 17.48 -1.28 4.02
N ALA A 12 18.10 -2.44 3.85
CA ALA A 12 19.14 -2.93 4.76
C ALA A 12 20.40 -2.04 4.78
N SER A 13 20.73 -1.37 3.67
CA SER A 13 21.90 -0.49 3.58
C SER A 13 21.65 0.97 3.96
N GLU A 14 20.42 1.46 3.77
CA GLU A 14 20.12 2.90 3.88
C GLU A 14 19.21 3.26 5.07
N CYS A 15 18.52 2.28 5.67
CA CYS A 15 17.63 2.52 6.80
C CYS A 15 18.20 1.98 8.12
N PRO A 16 17.85 2.59 9.26
CA PRO A 16 18.07 1.96 10.56
C PRO A 16 17.31 0.63 10.66
N PRO A 17 17.67 -0.26 11.61
CA PRO A 17 16.93 -1.49 11.85
C PRO A 17 15.43 -1.23 12.08
N PHE A 18 14.59 -2.10 11.51
CA PHE A 18 13.14 -2.02 11.70
C PHE A 18 12.70 -2.81 12.94
N ASP A 19 11.87 -2.19 13.78
CA ASP A 19 11.26 -2.83 14.95
C ASP A 19 10.09 -3.74 14.58
N ALA A 20 9.43 -3.46 13.45
CA ALA A 20 8.34 -4.26 12.93
C ALA A 20 8.17 -4.08 11.41
N VAL A 21 7.59 -5.10 10.78
CA VAL A 21 7.08 -5.04 9.41
C VAL A 21 5.57 -5.28 9.45
N VAL A 22 4.79 -4.32 8.98
CA VAL A 22 3.33 -4.41 8.85
C VAL A 22 2.99 -4.60 7.38
N THR A 23 2.10 -5.54 7.07
CA THR A 23 1.70 -5.84 5.69
C THR A 23 0.18 -5.75 5.51
N SER A 24 -0.26 -5.32 4.32
CA SER A 24 -1.61 -5.67 3.88
C SER A 24 -1.77 -7.18 3.82
N ASP A 25 -2.96 -7.66 4.12
CA ASP A 25 -3.33 -9.08 4.07
C ASP A 25 -3.39 -9.67 2.64
N LEU A 26 -3.40 -8.82 1.60
CA LEU A 26 -3.36 -9.29 0.22
C LEU A 26 -2.04 -10.01 -0.06
N GLU A 27 -2.12 -11.19 -0.68
CA GLU A 27 -0.99 -12.11 -0.85
C GLU A 27 0.27 -11.44 -1.39
N ARG A 28 0.13 -10.59 -2.43
CA ARG A 28 1.26 -9.86 -3.02
C ARG A 28 2.03 -8.99 -2.00
N ALA A 29 1.34 -8.37 -1.05
CA ALA A 29 1.95 -7.55 -0.02
C ALA A 29 2.56 -8.44 1.09
N ARG A 30 1.83 -9.48 1.53
CA ARG A 30 2.34 -10.44 2.52
C ARG A 30 3.63 -11.13 2.09
N VAL A 31 3.66 -11.63 0.86
CA VAL A 31 4.84 -12.30 0.29
C VAL A 31 6.01 -11.33 0.20
N THR A 32 5.77 -10.11 -0.28
CA THR A 32 6.81 -9.07 -0.38
C THR A 32 7.34 -8.67 0.99
N GLY A 33 6.46 -8.41 1.96
CA GLY A 33 6.87 -8.01 3.30
C GLY A 33 7.63 -9.08 4.05
N ARG A 34 7.26 -10.37 3.89
CA ARG A 34 8.05 -11.47 4.44
C ARG A 34 9.46 -11.53 3.85
N LEU A 35 9.57 -11.44 2.52
CA LEU A 35 10.88 -11.45 1.85
C LEU A 35 11.78 -10.29 2.31
N ILE A 36 11.20 -9.10 2.50
CA ILE A 36 11.96 -7.95 3.01
C ILE A 36 12.36 -8.18 4.47
N ALA A 37 11.43 -8.62 5.32
CA ALA A 37 11.66 -8.90 6.73
C ALA A 37 12.84 -9.87 6.95
N ASP A 38 12.89 -10.95 6.16
CA ASP A 38 13.96 -11.94 6.22
C ASP A 38 15.34 -11.35 5.88
N VAL A 39 15.41 -10.40 4.95
CA VAL A 39 16.67 -9.75 4.52
C VAL A 39 17.12 -8.68 5.50
N VAL A 40 16.19 -7.90 6.06
CA VAL A 40 16.50 -6.82 7.03
C VAL A 40 16.62 -7.34 8.47
N GLY A 41 16.36 -8.63 8.70
CA GLY A 41 16.47 -9.28 10.02
C GLY A 41 15.37 -8.87 11.01
N CYS A 42 14.15 -8.60 10.54
CA CYS A 42 13.03 -8.21 11.39
C CYS A 42 12.05 -9.39 11.59
N ASP A 43 12.05 -9.99 12.78
CA ASP A 43 11.20 -11.14 13.09
C ASP A 43 9.73 -10.77 13.35
N ARG A 44 9.47 -9.50 13.68
CA ARG A 44 8.14 -8.99 14.04
C ARG A 44 7.36 -8.59 12.79
N VAL A 45 6.66 -9.54 12.19
CA VAL A 45 5.82 -9.32 11.01
C VAL A 45 4.34 -9.46 11.36
N SER A 46 3.54 -8.43 11.11
CA SER A 46 2.10 -8.43 11.35
C SER A 46 1.30 -8.11 10.07
N ILE A 47 0.00 -8.41 10.12
CA ILE A 47 -0.95 -8.18 9.02
C ILE A 47 -2.01 -7.21 9.51
N ASP A 48 -2.34 -6.22 8.69
CA ASP A 48 -3.40 -5.25 8.98
C ASP A 48 -4.15 -4.90 7.68
N GLU A 49 -5.45 -5.23 7.66
CA GLU A 49 -6.34 -5.05 6.51
C GLU A 49 -6.55 -3.58 6.14
N ARG A 50 -6.29 -2.65 7.07
CA ARG A 50 -6.39 -1.20 6.81
C ARG A 50 -5.36 -0.74 5.78
N TRP A 51 -4.34 -1.55 5.48
CA TRP A 51 -3.36 -1.31 4.41
C TRP A 51 -3.76 -1.91 3.05
N ARG A 52 -4.96 -2.47 2.87
CA ARG A 52 -5.44 -2.96 1.57
C ARG A 52 -5.44 -1.86 0.51
N GLU A 53 -5.31 -2.26 -0.75
CA GLU A 53 -5.54 -1.37 -1.89
C GLU A 53 -6.99 -0.87 -1.88
N ASN A 54 -7.22 0.29 -2.49
CA ASN A 54 -8.55 0.88 -2.59
C ASN A 54 -9.55 -0.13 -3.15
N HIS A 55 -10.70 -0.29 -2.48
CA HIS A 55 -11.71 -1.22 -2.93
C HIS A 55 -12.37 -0.72 -4.22
N ALA A 56 -12.18 -1.43 -5.33
CA ALA A 56 -12.66 -1.00 -6.64
C ALA A 56 -14.18 -1.18 -6.84
N GLY A 57 -14.90 -1.69 -5.84
CA GLY A 57 -16.34 -1.94 -5.93
C GLY A 57 -16.64 -2.97 -7.01
N GLU A 58 -17.61 -2.64 -7.84
CA GLU A 58 -18.06 -3.42 -9.00
C GLU A 58 -16.96 -3.60 -10.06
N TRP A 59 -15.89 -2.80 -10.01
CA TRP A 59 -14.75 -2.96 -10.92
C TRP A 59 -13.72 -3.98 -10.44
N GLN A 60 -13.91 -4.62 -9.28
CA GLN A 60 -13.00 -5.64 -8.81
C GLN A 60 -12.89 -6.80 -9.81
N GLY A 61 -11.66 -7.12 -10.21
CA GLY A 61 -11.36 -8.19 -11.15
C GLY A 61 -11.67 -7.88 -12.61
N LEU A 62 -12.16 -6.67 -12.93
CA LEU A 62 -12.45 -6.27 -14.30
C LEU A 62 -11.23 -5.62 -14.96
N THR A 63 -11.09 -5.89 -16.26
CA THR A 63 -10.16 -5.19 -17.14
C THR A 63 -10.72 -3.81 -17.54
N PRO A 64 -9.87 -2.87 -17.98
CA PRO A 64 -10.33 -1.59 -18.51
C PRO A 64 -11.34 -1.72 -19.67
N ASP A 65 -11.20 -2.76 -20.51
CA ASP A 65 -12.13 -3.02 -21.62
C ASP A 65 -13.49 -3.49 -21.12
N GLU A 66 -13.53 -4.37 -20.12
CA GLU A 66 -14.78 -4.79 -19.46
C GLU A 66 -15.45 -3.62 -18.74
N ILE A 67 -14.67 -2.78 -18.04
CA ILE A 67 -15.18 -1.56 -17.41
C ILE A 67 -15.77 -0.62 -18.46
N ASN A 68 -15.09 -0.40 -19.59
CA ASN A 68 -15.60 0.48 -20.65
C ASN A 68 -16.85 -0.08 -21.33
N ARG A 69 -16.96 -1.41 -21.45
CA ARG A 69 -18.14 -2.08 -22.02
C ARG A 69 -19.36 -1.90 -21.11
N ASP A 70 -19.20 -2.15 -19.82
CA ASP A 70 -20.31 -2.22 -18.86
C ASP A 70 -20.59 -0.85 -18.19
N TRP A 71 -19.61 0.06 -18.18
CA TRP A 71 -19.69 1.46 -17.70
C TRP A 71 -19.06 2.45 -18.71
N PRO A 72 -19.67 2.63 -19.91
CA PRO A 72 -19.09 3.46 -20.95
C PRO A 72 -18.88 4.91 -20.49
N GLY A 73 -17.66 5.42 -20.73
CA GLY A 73 -17.25 6.78 -20.42
C GLY A 73 -16.86 7.04 -18.97
N TYR A 74 -17.06 6.09 -18.04
CA TYR A 74 -16.73 6.30 -16.62
C TYR A 74 -15.23 6.52 -16.40
N LEU A 75 -14.38 5.72 -17.06
CA LEU A 75 -12.93 5.87 -16.98
C LEU A 75 -12.48 7.25 -17.47
N SER A 76 -12.95 7.68 -18.64
CA SER A 76 -12.58 8.97 -19.23
C SER A 76 -13.10 10.18 -18.46
N SER A 77 -14.27 10.07 -17.82
CA SER A 77 -14.84 11.15 -17.01
C SER A 77 -14.43 11.08 -15.53
N ASN A 78 -13.48 10.19 -15.18
CA ASN A 78 -13.06 9.92 -13.81
C ASN A 78 -14.23 9.61 -12.84
N ARG A 79 -15.31 9.01 -13.34
CA ARG A 79 -16.44 8.55 -12.52
C ARG A 79 -16.13 7.17 -11.96
N ARG A 80 -16.75 6.82 -10.83
CA ARG A 80 -16.60 5.54 -10.14
C ARG A 80 -17.96 4.90 -9.90
N PRO A 81 -18.04 3.57 -9.84
CA PRO A 81 -19.29 2.89 -9.52
C PRO A 81 -19.66 3.09 -8.04
N PRO A 82 -20.92 2.89 -7.63
CA PRO A 82 -21.37 3.14 -6.27
C PRO A 82 -20.59 2.41 -5.16
N GLY A 83 -20.13 1.18 -5.42
CA GLY A 83 -19.37 0.38 -4.45
C GLY A 83 -17.87 0.71 -4.40
N PHE A 84 -17.39 1.67 -5.19
CA PHE A 84 -16.00 2.09 -5.17
C PHE A 84 -15.69 2.83 -3.87
N GLU A 85 -14.58 2.46 -3.21
CA GLU A 85 -14.19 3.08 -1.96
C GLU A 85 -13.93 4.57 -2.13
N SER A 86 -14.53 5.38 -1.25
CA SER A 86 -14.31 6.82 -1.28
C SER A 86 -12.88 7.17 -0.84
N VAL A 87 -12.40 8.33 -1.30
CA VAL A 87 -11.09 8.86 -0.89
C VAL A 87 -11.06 9.08 0.62
N GLU A 88 -12.15 9.58 1.18
CA GLU A 88 -12.31 9.83 2.62
C GLU A 88 -12.22 8.54 3.42
N SER A 89 -12.87 7.45 2.96
CA SER A 89 -12.81 6.13 3.60
C SER A 89 -11.37 5.60 3.61
N THR A 90 -10.70 5.68 2.46
CA THR A 90 -9.32 5.22 2.31
C THR A 90 -8.38 5.99 3.25
N ILE A 91 -8.48 7.32 3.27
CA ILE A 91 -7.69 8.17 4.15
C ILE A 91 -7.98 7.81 5.60
N ALA A 92 -9.25 7.76 6.01
CA ALA A 92 -9.64 7.46 7.39
C ALA A 92 -9.04 6.14 7.90
N ARG A 93 -9.15 5.05 7.14
CA ARG A 93 -8.58 3.76 7.58
C ARG A 93 -7.04 3.78 7.61
N SER A 94 -6.40 4.42 6.64
CA SER A 94 -4.94 4.47 6.54
C SER A 94 -4.32 5.37 7.63
N THR A 95 -4.93 6.51 7.95
CA THR A 95 -4.50 7.38 9.06
C THR A 95 -4.71 6.68 10.40
N ALA A 96 -5.85 6.02 10.62
CA ALA A 96 -6.07 5.25 11.84
C ALA A 96 -5.05 4.09 12.01
N ALA A 97 -4.58 3.49 10.91
CA ALA A 97 -3.52 2.49 10.95
C ALA A 97 -2.15 3.12 11.25
N LEU A 98 -1.85 4.28 10.66
CA LEU A 98 -0.62 5.04 10.92
C LEU A 98 -0.54 5.51 12.38
N ASP A 99 -1.63 6.04 12.93
CA ASP A 99 -1.71 6.48 14.33
C ASP A 99 -1.51 5.33 15.30
N ALA A 100 -2.07 4.15 15.00
CA ALA A 100 -1.85 2.94 15.79
C ALA A 100 -0.37 2.53 15.79
N ILE A 101 0.27 2.53 14.61
CA ILE A 101 1.71 2.23 14.49
C ILE A 101 2.54 3.24 15.30
N ALA A 102 2.25 4.54 15.17
CA ALA A 102 2.97 5.59 15.90
C ALA A 102 2.80 5.47 17.43
N SER A 103 1.61 5.08 17.88
CA SER A 103 1.32 4.83 19.31
C SER A 103 2.06 3.60 19.84
N ASP A 104 2.10 2.51 19.08
CA ASP A 104 2.74 1.26 19.47
C ASP A 104 4.27 1.33 19.39
N HIS A 105 4.80 2.22 18.54
CA HIS A 105 6.24 2.38 18.26
C HIS A 105 6.69 3.85 18.35
N PRO A 106 6.58 4.53 19.51
CA PRO A 106 6.79 5.98 19.65
C PRO A 106 8.22 6.47 19.34
N SER A 107 9.20 5.56 19.27
CA SER A 107 10.57 5.86 18.84
C SER A 107 11.15 4.78 17.95
N GLY A 108 10.27 3.95 17.37
CA GLY A 108 10.67 2.83 16.53
C GLY A 108 10.61 3.17 15.04
N CYS A 109 11.26 2.31 14.24
CA CYS A 109 11.17 2.33 12.80
C CYS A 109 10.30 1.15 12.33
N VAL A 110 9.17 1.44 11.70
CA VAL A 110 8.25 0.41 11.20
C VAL A 110 8.16 0.46 9.69
N LEU A 111 8.38 -0.70 9.04
CA LEU A 111 8.19 -0.84 7.61
C LEU A 111 6.74 -1.23 7.31
N VAL A 112 6.05 -0.46 6.48
CA VAL A 112 4.71 -0.79 6.00
C VAL A 112 4.78 -1.23 4.53
N VAL A 113 4.26 -2.43 4.23
CA VAL A 113 4.17 -2.96 2.86
C VAL A 113 2.70 -2.99 2.42
N SER A 114 2.38 -2.11 1.47
CA SER A 114 1.02 -1.81 1.02
C SER A 114 0.96 -1.64 -0.50
N HIS A 115 0.03 -0.83 -1.01
CA HIS A 115 -0.30 -0.71 -2.44
C HIS A 115 -0.30 0.75 -2.90
N GLY A 116 -0.18 0.95 -4.20
CA GLY A 116 0.05 2.28 -4.76
C GLY A 116 -1.10 3.27 -4.52
N GLY A 117 -2.36 2.83 -4.61
CA GLY A 117 -3.52 3.71 -4.46
C GLY A 117 -3.65 4.29 -3.07
N VAL A 118 -3.60 3.43 -2.05
CA VAL A 118 -3.67 3.84 -0.64
C VAL A 118 -2.45 4.69 -0.22
N LEU A 119 -1.23 4.30 -0.61
CA LEU A 119 -0.03 5.06 -0.27
C LEU A 119 -0.02 6.46 -0.91
N ARG A 120 -0.51 6.58 -2.15
CA ARG A 120 -0.64 7.88 -2.82
C ARG A 120 -1.61 8.80 -2.09
N LEU A 121 -2.79 8.30 -1.73
CA LEU A 121 -3.80 9.10 -1.04
C LEU A 121 -3.33 9.52 0.36
N LEU A 122 -2.68 8.63 1.10
CA LEU A 122 -2.13 8.95 2.41
C LEU A 122 -1.04 10.02 2.31
N ARG A 123 -0.09 9.90 1.37
CA ARG A 123 0.97 10.90 1.15
C ARG A 123 0.40 12.27 0.81
N GLN A 124 -0.57 12.32 -0.11
CA GLN A 124 -1.27 13.56 -0.45
C GLN A 124 -1.98 14.17 0.77
N HIS A 125 -2.63 13.35 1.60
CA HIS A 125 -3.27 13.82 2.83
C HIS A 125 -2.27 14.39 3.85
N LEU A 126 -1.07 13.82 3.93
CA LEU A 126 0.02 14.28 4.82
C LEU A 126 0.81 15.47 4.25
N GLY A 127 0.46 15.97 3.05
CA GLY A 127 1.12 17.12 2.43
C GLY A 127 2.46 16.81 1.74
N ASP A 128 2.77 15.54 1.51
CA ASP A 128 3.96 15.12 0.75
C ASP A 128 3.73 15.40 -0.76
N PRO A 129 4.70 16.01 -1.48
CA PRO A 129 4.59 16.21 -2.92
C PRO A 129 4.27 14.91 -3.67
N ASP A 130 3.34 15.00 -4.64
CA ASP A 130 2.89 13.88 -5.48
C ASP A 130 4.02 13.39 -6.39
N THR A 131 4.93 12.63 -5.80
CA THR A 131 6.05 12.02 -6.48
C THR A 131 5.60 10.62 -6.89
N ARG A 132 5.28 10.46 -8.17
CA ARG A 132 5.10 9.12 -8.76
C ARG A 132 6.42 8.41 -8.72
N PHE A 133 6.56 7.47 -7.80
CA PHE A 133 7.65 6.52 -7.87
C PHE A 133 7.39 5.60 -9.06
N PRO A 134 8.34 5.46 -10.00
CA PRO A 134 8.24 4.39 -10.98
C PRO A 134 8.12 3.08 -10.20
N ASN A 135 7.31 2.14 -10.71
CA ASN A 135 7.43 0.75 -10.26
C ASN A 135 8.93 0.42 -10.29
N LEU A 136 9.50 -0.10 -9.20
CA LEU A 136 10.86 -0.61 -9.21
C LEU A 136 10.96 -1.54 -10.41
N ALA A 137 11.64 -1.10 -11.47
CA ALA A 137 11.40 -1.61 -12.81
C ALA A 137 11.61 -3.13 -12.88
N GLY A 138 10.71 -3.77 -13.60
CA GLY A 138 10.99 -4.93 -14.43
C GLY A 138 10.53 -4.57 -15.82
#